data_AF-A0A832HKH9-F1
#
_entry.id   AF-A0A832HKH9-F1
#
_cell.length_a   1.000
_cell.length_b   1.000
_cell.length_c   1.000
_cell.angle_alpha   90.00
_cell.angle_beta   90.00
_cell.angle_gamma   90.00
#
_symmetry.space_group_name_H-M   'P 1'
#
loop_
_entity.id
_entity.type
_entity.pdbx_description
1 polymer ?
#
loop_
_entity_poly.entity_id
_entity_poly.type
_entity_poly.pdbx_seq_one_letter_code
_entity_poly.pdbx_strand_id
1 'polypeptide(L)' 'MTTMSYKLTQVVSMHRALGHPDRFRVAHLVALQPLSVTDIQSVLELPQPVVSKHLAYLQKSGLVERCRSGKRVF' A
#
# COMPACT_ATOMS: atom_id res chain seq x y z
N MET A 1 16.48 2.46 -19.95
CA MET A 1 16.77 2.43 -18.49
C MET A 1 16.36 3.78 -17.92
N THR A 2 15.18 3.84 -17.30
CA THR A 2 14.62 5.10 -16.78
C THR A 2 15.19 5.33 -15.39
N THR A 3 16.09 6.31 -15.24
CA THR A 3 16.64 6.67 -13.92
C THR A 3 15.55 7.42 -13.14
N MET A 4 14.92 6.73 -12.19
CA MET A 4 13.95 7.36 -11.28
C MET A 4 14.70 8.26 -10.29
N SER A 5 14.65 9.57 -10.52
CA SER A 5 15.20 10.57 -9.60
C SER A 5 14.19 10.83 -8.47
N TYR A 6 14.44 10.24 -7.29
CA TYR A 6 13.63 10.47 -6.10
C TYR A 6 14.27 11.50 -5.17
N LYS A 7 13.47 12.43 -4.64
CA LYS A 7 13.93 13.34 -3.57
C LYS A 7 14.20 12.51 -2.30
N LEU A 8 15.27 12.81 -1.57
CA LEU A 8 15.61 12.13 -0.31
C LEU A 8 14.45 12.07 0.68
N THR A 9 13.65 13.15 0.75
CA THR A 9 12.44 13.22 1.60
C THR A 9 11.38 12.19 1.23
N GLN A 10 11.23 11.89 -0.07
CA GLN A 10 10.31 10.87 -0.57
C GLN A 10 10.81 9.47 -0.20
N VAL A 11 12.11 9.20 -0.40
CA VAL A 11 12.73 7.93 -0.02
C VAL A 11 12.56 7.67 1.49
N VAL A 12 12.78 8.69 2.32
CA VAL A 12 12.57 8.59 3.77
C VAL A 12 11.10 8.32 4.11
N SER A 13 10.15 8.96 3.43
CA SER A 13 8.71 8.72 3.62
C SER A 13 8.32 7.28 3.28
N MET A 14 8.83 6.75 2.16
CA MET A 14 8.62 5.36 1.74
C MET A 14 9.17 4.38 2.78
N HIS A 15 10.40 4.58 3.25
CA HIS A 15 11.01 3.72 4.26
C HIS A 15 10.25 3.78 5.60
N ARG A 16 9.79 4.96 6.03
CA ARG A 16 8.94 5.09 7.23
C ARG A 16 7.60 4.37 7.08
N ALA A 17 7.01 4.38 5.88
CA ALA A 17 5.78 3.66 5.62
C ALA A 17 6.01 2.14 5.69
N LEU A 18 7.08 1.64 5.07
CA LEU A 18 7.46 0.21 5.10
C LEU A 18 7.98 -0.27 6.45
N GLY A 19 8.47 0.62 7.31
CA GLY A 19 9.00 0.26 8.64
C GLY A 19 7.96 -0.25 9.65
N HIS A 20 6.67 -0.29 9.30
CA HIS A 20 5.62 -0.89 10.14
C HIS A 20 5.25 -2.27 9.60
N PRO A 21 5.23 -3.32 10.45
CA PRO A 21 5.06 -4.71 10.00
C PRO A 21 3.79 -4.91 9.17
N ASP A 22 2.64 -4.42 9.63
CA ASP A 22 1.40 -4.58 8.87
C ASP A 22 1.37 -3.78 7.57
N ARG A 23 1.98 -2.58 7.52
CA ARG A 23 2.06 -1.81 6.27
C ARG A 23 2.97 -2.50 5.26
N PHE A 24 4.07 -3.10 5.72
CA PHE A 24 4.92 -3.92 4.87
C PHE A 24 4.16 -5.12 4.31
N ARG A 25 3.42 -5.84 5.15
CA ARG A 25 2.56 -6.97 4.73
C ARG A 25 1.52 -6.54 3.70
N VAL A 26 0.82 -5.43 3.93
CA VAL A 26 -0.14 -4.86 2.96
C VAL A 26 0.55 -4.52 1.64
N ALA A 27 1.68 -3.80 1.68
CA ALA A 27 2.42 -3.42 0.48
C ALA A 27 2.92 -4.66 -0.30
N HIS A 28 3.39 -5.68 0.40
CA HIS A 28 3.83 -6.93 -0.20
C HIS A 28 2.68 -7.66 -0.90
N LEU A 29 1.51 -7.76 -0.28
CA LEU A 29 0.34 -8.39 -0.90
C LEU A 29 -0.12 -7.67 -2.17
N VAL A 30 -0.19 -6.34 -2.13
CA VAL A 30 -0.61 -5.52 -3.28
C VAL A 30 0.45 -5.54 -4.40
N ALA A 31 1.73 -5.71 -4.07
CA ALA A 31 2.79 -5.86 -5.06
C ALA A 31 2.69 -7.19 -5.84
N LEU A 32 2.13 -8.24 -5.24
CA LEU A 32 1.92 -9.52 -5.91
C LEU A 32 0.72 -9.49 -6.85
N GLN A 33 -0.37 -8.83 -6.44
CA GLN A 33 -1.58 -8.68 -7.24
C GLN A 33 -2.46 -7.51 -6.74
N PRO A 34 -3.29 -6.89 -7.59
CA PRO A 34 -4.29 -5.94 -7.15
C PRO A 34 -5.30 -6.61 -6.21
N LEU A 35 -5.45 -6.09 -5.00
CA LEU A 35 -6.36 -6.62 -3.98
C LEU A 35 -7.31 -5.54 -3.49
N SER A 36 -8.55 -5.93 -3.19
CA SER A 36 -9.48 -5.02 -2.51
C SER A 36 -9.15 -4.94 -1.01
N VAL A 37 -9.69 -3.91 -0.34
CA VAL A 37 -9.56 -3.75 1.12
C VAL A 37 -10.08 -5.00 1.87
N THR A 38 -11.14 -5.62 1.37
CA THR A 38 -11.76 -6.82 1.97
C THR A 38 -10.88 -8.07 1.80
N ASP A 39 -10.20 -8.20 0.66
CA ASP A 39 -9.25 -9.30 0.44
C ASP A 39 -8.07 -9.19 1.41
N ILE A 40 -7.52 -7.98 1.55
CA ILE A 40 -6.40 -7.70 2.46
C ILE A 40 -6.82 -7.94 3.93
N GLN A 41 -8.01 -7.51 4.31
CA GLN A 41 -8.60 -7.82 5.63
C GLN A 41 -8.64 -9.32 5.89
N SER A 42 -9.10 -10.10 4.90
CA SER A 42 -9.28 -11.54 5.06
C SER A 42 -7.94 -12.27 5.16
N VAL A 43 -6.93 -11.85 4.40
CA VAL A 43 -5.59 -12.47 4.39
C VAL A 43 -4.77 -12.09 5.63
N LEU A 44 -4.85 -10.82 6.08
CA LEU A 44 -4.04 -10.34 7.20
C LEU A 44 -4.75 -10.45 8.55
N GLU A 45 -6.03 -10.84 8.56
CA GLU A 45 -6.91 -10.90 9.73
C GLU A 45 -6.98 -9.56 10.49
N LEU A 46 -6.88 -8.46 9.75
CA LEU A 46 -6.91 -7.10 10.30
C LEU A 46 -8.29 -6.46 10.12
N PRO A 47 -8.78 -5.68 11.09
CA PRO A 47 -10.02 -4.92 10.90
C PRO A 47 -9.96 -3.99 9.68
N GLN A 48 -11.05 -3.92 8.92
CA GLN A 48 -11.14 -3.07 7.73
C GLN A 48 -10.72 -1.60 7.94
N PRO A 49 -11.05 -0.93 9.08
CA PRO A 49 -10.57 0.43 9.35
C PRO A 49 -9.05 0.53 9.45
N VAL A 50 -8.40 -0.50 10.00
CA VAL A 50 -6.93 -0.59 10.12
C VAL A 50 -6.30 -0.76 8.75
N VAL A 51 -6.83 -1.68 7.93
CA VAL A 51 -6.37 -1.89 6.55
C VAL A 51 -6.51 -0.60 5.72
N SER A 52 -7.67 0.05 5.79
CA SER A 52 -7.94 1.32 5.10
C SER A 52 -6.95 2.41 5.52
N LYS A 53 -6.65 2.50 6.82
CA LYS A 53 -5.65 3.44 7.35
C LYS A 53 -4.25 3.12 6.80
N HIS A 54 -3.83 1.86 6.80
CA HIS A 54 -2.54 1.45 6.25
C HIS A 54 -2.40 1.77 4.76
N LEU A 55 -3.42 1.47 3.95
CA LEU A 55 -3.46 1.82 2.53
C LEU A 55 -3.38 3.34 2.30
N ALA A 56 -4.09 4.13 3.10
CA ALA A 56 -4.00 5.59 3.00
C ALA A 56 -2.59 6.12 3.33
N TYR A 57 -1.89 5.53 4.31
CA TYR A 57 -0.50 5.88 4.61
C TYR A 57 0.45 5.49 3.47
N LEU A 58 0.33 4.28 2.94
CA LEU A 58 1.13 3.80 1.82
C LEU A 58 0.89 4.66 0.57
N GLN A 59 -0.36 5.06 0.31
CA GLN A 59 -0.72 5.93 -0.81
C GLN A 59 -0.07 7.31 -0.67
N LYS A 60 -0.12 7.91 0.52
CA LYS A 60 0.56 9.19 0.80
C LYS A 60 2.08 9.12 0.64
N SER A 61 2.67 7.95 0.86
CA SER A 61 4.10 7.73 0.61
C SER A 61 4.46 7.41 -0.84
N GLY A 62 3.46 7.28 -1.73
CA GLY A 62 3.67 6.92 -3.14
C GLY A 62 4.01 5.45 -3.36
N LEU A 63 3.73 4.56 -2.40
CA LEU A 63 4.02 3.12 -2.48
C LEU A 63 2.88 2.29 -3.06
N VAL A 64 1.65 2.78 -2.99
CA VAL A 64 0.47 2.12 -3.56
C VAL A 64 -0.40 3.15 -4.27
N GLU A 65 -1.06 2.70 -5.33
CA GLU A 65 -2.02 3.49 -6.09
C GLU A 65 -3.37 2.81 -6.04
N ARG A 66 -4.44 3.62 -6.09
CA ARG A 66 -5.79 3.08 -6.21
C ARG A 66 -6.05 2.75 -7.66
N CYS A 67 -6.49 1.53 -7.93
CA CYS A 67 -6.93 1.11 -9.25
C CYS A 67 -8.43 0.82 -9.22
N ARG A 68 -9.17 1.23 -10.26
CA ARG A 68 -10.57 0.86 -10.41
C ARG A 68 -10.74 0.02 -11.66
N SER A 69 -11.22 -1.21 -11.48
CA SER A 69 -11.58 -2.09 -12.60
C SER A 69 -13.07 -2.42 -12.52
N GLY A 70 -13.84 -1.82 -13.44
CA GLY A 70 -15.30 -1.91 -13.47
C GLY A 70 -15.94 -1.31 -12.20
N LYS A 71 -16.74 -2.12 -11.48
CA LYS A 71 -17.39 -1.74 -10.22
C LYS A 71 -16.51 -1.96 -8.97
N ARG A 72 -15.32 -2.54 -9.12
CA ARG A 72 -14.42 -2.86 -8.00
C ARG A 72 -13.27 -1.86 -7.88
N VAL A 73 -12.97 -1.45 -6.65
CA VAL A 73 -11.85 -0.58 -6.29
C VAL A 73 -10.80 -1.43 -5.58
N PHE A 74 -9.56 -1.30 -6.03
CA PHE A 74 -8.35 -1.95 -5.54
C PHE A 74 -7.42 -0.87 -4.98
#